data_AF-A0A497GDT7-F1
#
_entry.id   AF-A0A497GDT7-F1
#
_cell.length_a   1.000
_cell.length_b   1.000
_cell.length_c   1.000
_cell.angle_alpha   90.00
_cell.angle_beta   90.00
_cell.angle_gamma   90.00
#
_symmetry.space_group_name_H-M   'P 1'
#
loop_
_entity.id
_entity.type
_entity.pdbx_description
1 polymer ?
#
loop_
_entity_poly.entity_id
_entity_poly.type
_entity_poly.pdbx_seq_one_letter_code
_entity_poly.pdbx_strand_id
1 'polypeptide(L)'
;MSRIIDCHVHATGSEEASEIIEEMDRHGIDAIVMFSPYPGVMRNAYSGASSYSSKRQREVARYIAELQREYPDRIMGFLWLEPRLEDAVEVLDWALSDLELKGVKMIPYRWYPYDEKLLKIYEKIEELGAPVIFHSGILFGFEDSSRYCRPVNYEVLIKFPKLKFALAHVSWPWVDECIALWGRFRHAAQRAGRELQMFIDATPGTPPVYRGETFRKLMAYGAQDYVMFGSDSTAGSLDHSARILRADVRILRDELGMPEGVVRKYLGLNVARFLGLR
;
A
#
# COMPACT_ATOMS: atom_id res chain seq x y z
N MET A 1 19.40 -2.49 15.32
CA MET A 1 18.00 -2.00 15.33
C MET A 1 17.22 -2.83 14.31
N SER A 2 15.90 -2.97 14.44
CA SER A 2 15.11 -3.63 13.39
C SER A 2 15.08 -2.73 12.15
N ARG A 3 15.07 -3.35 10.98
CA ARG A 3 14.93 -2.66 9.69
C ARG A 3 13.68 -1.77 9.67
N ILE A 4 13.82 -0.51 9.31
CA ILE A 4 12.72 0.44 9.08
C ILE A 4 12.34 0.39 7.61
N ILE A 5 11.08 0.04 7.32
CA ILE A 5 10.56 -0.09 5.96
C ILE A 5 9.32 0.80 5.83
N ASP A 6 9.40 1.81 4.96
CA ASP A 6 8.25 2.63 4.59
C ASP A 6 7.44 1.93 3.50
N CYS A 7 6.23 1.44 3.81
CA CYS A 7 5.43 0.70 2.84
C CYS A 7 4.65 1.59 1.85
N HIS A 8 4.81 2.91 1.88
CA HIS A 8 4.00 3.82 1.08
C HIS A 8 4.77 5.06 0.62
N VAL A 9 5.50 4.93 -0.48
CA VAL A 9 6.21 6.04 -1.14
C VAL A 9 5.82 6.11 -2.62
N HIS A 10 5.61 7.31 -3.15
CA HIS A 10 5.22 7.52 -4.55
C HIS A 10 6.40 8.02 -5.39
N ALA A 11 6.53 7.46 -6.59
CA ALA A 11 7.34 8.04 -7.64
C ALA A 11 6.57 9.14 -8.40
N THR A 12 7.30 10.16 -8.83
CA THR A 12 6.84 11.25 -9.67
C THR A 12 7.23 11.05 -11.14
N GLY A 13 8.24 10.20 -11.40
CA GLY A 13 8.67 9.80 -12.74
C GLY A 13 9.91 10.52 -13.25
N SER A 14 10.67 11.14 -12.34
CA SER A 14 11.91 11.87 -12.64
C SER A 14 12.99 11.64 -11.59
N GLU A 15 12.78 10.72 -10.66
CA GLU A 15 13.76 10.36 -9.63
C GLU A 15 14.91 9.53 -10.21
N GLU A 16 16.10 9.73 -9.64
CA GLU A 16 17.29 8.90 -9.82
C GLU A 16 17.48 8.01 -8.59
N ALA A 17 17.86 6.74 -8.79
CA ALA A 17 17.91 5.78 -7.68
C ALA A 17 18.91 6.20 -6.57
N SER A 18 20.05 6.80 -6.93
CA SER A 18 21.03 7.28 -5.97
C SER A 18 20.50 8.39 -5.05
N GLU A 19 19.70 9.32 -5.59
CA GLU A 19 19.11 10.42 -4.81
C GLU A 19 18.11 9.88 -3.77
N ILE A 20 17.32 8.88 -4.16
CA ILE A 20 16.40 8.18 -3.26
C ILE A 20 17.17 7.54 -2.10
N ILE A 21 18.30 6.86 -2.40
CA ILE A 21 19.13 6.22 -1.38
C ILE A 21 19.76 7.26 -0.44
N GLU A 22 20.22 8.40 -0.96
CA GLU A 22 20.74 9.50 -0.13
C GLU A 22 19.67 10.04 0.84
N GLU A 23 18.44 10.24 0.38
CA GLU A 23 17.31 10.64 1.23
C GLU A 23 17.00 9.57 2.29
N MET A 24 17.00 8.29 1.89
CA MET A 24 16.77 7.16 2.81
C MET A 24 17.83 7.11 3.91
N ASP A 25 19.10 7.19 3.54
CA ASP A 25 20.23 7.13 4.48
C ASP A 25 20.25 8.36 5.41
N ARG A 26 19.92 9.55 4.88
CA ARG A 26 19.78 10.79 5.69
C ARG A 26 18.74 10.64 6.80
N HIS A 27 17.66 9.92 6.54
CA HIS A 27 16.54 9.77 7.47
C HIS A 27 16.49 8.43 8.22
N GLY A 28 17.46 7.54 7.98
CA GLY A 28 17.54 6.22 8.62
C GLY A 28 16.43 5.26 8.16
N ILE A 29 16.04 5.32 6.89
CA ILE A 29 15.04 4.43 6.28
C ILE A 29 15.78 3.32 5.53
N ASP A 30 15.60 2.07 5.95
CA ASP A 30 16.36 0.95 5.42
C ASP A 30 15.74 0.36 4.14
N ALA A 31 14.46 0.59 3.87
CA ALA A 31 13.83 0.23 2.60
C ALA A 31 12.52 0.99 2.38
N ILE A 32 12.09 1.05 1.12
CA ILE A 32 10.81 1.63 0.73
C ILE A 32 10.04 0.69 -0.19
N VAL A 33 8.73 0.63 -0.03
CA VAL A 33 7.82 0.18 -1.09
C VAL A 33 7.46 1.41 -1.90
N MET A 34 7.88 1.42 -3.16
CA MET A 34 7.78 2.56 -4.05
C MET A 34 6.79 2.28 -5.17
N PHE A 35 5.73 3.09 -5.26
CA PHE A 35 4.72 2.97 -6.31
C PHE A 35 5.21 3.67 -7.58
N SER A 36 5.02 3.02 -8.73
CA SER A 36 5.23 3.66 -10.03
C SER A 36 4.40 4.94 -10.16
N PRO A 37 4.81 5.89 -11.03
CA PRO A 37 3.98 7.04 -11.33
C PRO A 37 2.59 6.62 -11.81
N TYR A 38 1.60 7.49 -11.61
CA TYR A 38 0.23 7.24 -12.05
C TYR A 38 0.20 6.93 -13.57
N PRO A 39 -0.39 5.79 -14.00
CA PRO A 39 -0.43 5.42 -15.42
C PRO A 39 -1.47 6.21 -16.24
N GLY A 40 -2.35 6.98 -15.58
CA GLY A 40 -3.36 7.78 -16.27
C GLY A 40 -2.87 9.18 -16.62
N VAL A 41 -3.43 9.75 -17.67
CA VAL A 41 -3.26 11.18 -17.99
C VAL A 41 -4.51 11.93 -17.53
N MET A 42 -4.33 12.86 -16.58
CA MET A 42 -5.38 13.80 -16.17
C MET A 42 -5.36 14.99 -17.11
N ARG A 43 -6.39 15.14 -17.97
CA ARG A 43 -6.44 16.25 -18.93
C ARG A 43 -6.80 17.59 -18.29
N ASN A 44 -7.46 17.56 -17.14
CA ASN A 44 -7.76 18.73 -16.32
C ASN A 44 -7.93 18.23 -14.88
N ALA A 45 -7.32 18.91 -13.91
CA ALA A 45 -7.42 18.55 -12.49
C ALA A 45 -8.87 18.52 -11.98
N TYR A 46 -9.80 19.20 -12.67
CA TYR A 46 -11.22 19.30 -12.33
C TYR A 46 -12.17 18.64 -13.32
N SER A 47 -11.67 18.04 -14.42
CA SER A 47 -12.53 17.24 -15.30
C SER A 47 -12.16 15.77 -15.18
N GLY A 48 -13.14 14.91 -14.91
CA GLY A 48 -12.93 13.46 -14.79
C GLY A 48 -12.42 12.74 -16.03
N ALA A 49 -12.01 13.46 -17.08
CA ALA A 49 -11.40 12.94 -18.30
C ALA A 49 -9.98 12.45 -18.01
N SER A 50 -9.91 11.19 -17.61
CA SER A 50 -8.69 10.40 -17.53
C SER A 50 -8.64 9.48 -18.74
N SER A 51 -7.46 9.38 -19.36
CA SER A 51 -7.20 8.37 -20.39
C SER A 51 -6.09 7.45 -19.94
N TYR A 52 -6.27 6.16 -20.23
CA TYR A 52 -5.34 5.09 -19.90
C TYR A 52 -4.92 4.41 -21.19
N SER A 53 -3.68 3.93 -21.23
CA SER A 53 -3.19 3.12 -22.35
C SER A 53 -2.22 2.07 -21.84
N SER A 54 -2.23 0.90 -22.46
CA SER A 54 -1.27 -0.16 -22.19
C SER A 54 0.16 0.29 -22.42
N LYS A 55 0.38 1.20 -23.40
CA LYS A 55 1.69 1.83 -23.62
C LYS A 55 2.17 2.55 -22.36
N ARG A 56 1.36 3.46 -21.81
CA ARG A 56 1.73 4.22 -20.60
C ARG A 56 1.88 3.31 -19.38
N GLN A 57 1.01 2.29 -19.24
CA GLN A 57 1.12 1.30 -18.17
C GLN A 57 2.47 0.57 -18.21
N ARG A 58 2.92 0.18 -19.41
CA ARG A 58 4.23 -0.47 -19.60
C ARG A 58 5.40 0.48 -19.38
N GLU A 59 5.27 1.76 -19.73
CA GLU A 59 6.29 2.78 -19.43
C GLU A 59 6.51 2.94 -17.93
N VAL A 60 5.45 3.15 -17.15
CA VAL A 60 5.57 3.33 -15.69
C VAL A 60 6.06 2.06 -14.99
N ALA A 61 5.72 0.88 -15.52
CA ALA A 61 6.23 -0.40 -15.04
C ALA A 61 7.75 -0.55 -15.26
N ARG A 62 8.26 -0.18 -16.45
CA ARG A 62 9.72 -0.20 -16.71
C ARG A 62 10.45 0.79 -15.82
N TYR A 63 9.92 2.00 -15.70
CA TYR A 63 10.50 3.04 -14.85
C TYR A 63 10.72 2.56 -13.41
N ILE A 64 9.68 2.01 -12.77
CA ILE A 64 9.82 1.54 -11.39
C ILE A 64 10.72 0.29 -11.29
N ALA A 65 10.74 -0.56 -12.32
CA ALA A 65 11.62 -1.73 -12.36
C ALA A 65 13.10 -1.36 -12.49
N GLU A 66 13.41 -0.29 -13.22
CA GLU A 66 14.78 0.25 -13.36
C GLU A 66 15.30 0.72 -12.00
N LEU A 67 14.55 1.58 -11.29
CA LEU A 67 14.92 2.02 -9.93
C LEU A 67 15.08 0.85 -8.95
N GLN A 68 14.18 -0.13 -8.99
CA GLN A 68 14.28 -1.34 -8.17
C GLN A 68 15.57 -2.11 -8.49
N ARG A 69 15.93 -2.29 -9.77
CA ARG A 69 17.08 -3.11 -10.17
C ARG A 69 18.41 -2.55 -9.70
N GLU A 70 18.52 -1.24 -9.55
CA GLU A 70 19.73 -0.60 -9.03
C GLU A 70 19.96 -0.88 -7.54
N TYR A 71 18.88 -0.93 -6.75
CA TYR A 71 18.94 -1.21 -5.31
C TYR A 71 17.85 -2.20 -4.86
N PRO A 72 17.90 -3.47 -5.31
CA PRO A 72 16.78 -4.42 -5.19
C PRO A 72 16.44 -4.83 -3.77
N ASP A 73 17.39 -4.66 -2.84
CA ASP A 73 17.16 -4.91 -1.42
C ASP A 73 16.54 -3.70 -0.70
N ARG A 74 16.65 -2.48 -1.25
CA ARG A 74 16.24 -1.22 -0.60
C ARG A 74 14.98 -0.62 -1.25
N ILE A 75 14.78 -0.80 -2.54
CA ILE A 75 13.65 -0.26 -3.30
C ILE A 75 12.79 -1.43 -3.78
N MET A 76 11.59 -1.57 -3.21
CA MET A 76 10.61 -2.57 -3.60
C MET A 76 9.57 -1.92 -4.51
N GLY A 77 9.76 -2.07 -5.82
CA GLY A 77 8.92 -1.47 -6.84
C GLY A 77 7.55 -2.13 -6.92
N PHE A 78 6.50 -1.30 -6.84
CA PHE A 78 5.11 -1.71 -6.97
C PHE A 78 4.49 -1.04 -8.19
N LEU A 79 3.85 -1.83 -9.04
CA LEU A 79 3.12 -1.29 -10.19
C LEU A 79 1.81 -0.65 -9.73
N TRP A 80 1.61 0.64 -9.98
CA TRP A 80 0.28 1.21 -9.92
C TRP A 80 -0.51 0.73 -11.15
N LEU A 81 -1.33 -0.30 -10.96
CA LEU A 81 -2.10 -0.93 -12.02
C LEU A 81 -3.39 -0.15 -12.31
N GLU A 82 -3.67 0.09 -13.60
CA GLU A 82 -5.01 0.47 -14.07
C GLU A 82 -5.80 -0.79 -14.45
N PRO A 83 -6.75 -1.25 -13.61
CA PRO A 83 -7.46 -2.49 -13.83
C PRO A 83 -8.48 -2.44 -14.98
N ARG A 84 -8.84 -1.24 -15.46
CA ARG A 84 -9.83 -1.09 -16.55
C ARG A 84 -9.23 -1.26 -17.94
N LEU A 85 -7.91 -1.42 -18.11
CA LEU A 85 -7.31 -1.79 -19.39
C LEU A 85 -7.86 -3.16 -19.86
N GLU A 86 -7.97 -3.37 -21.17
CA GLU A 86 -8.41 -4.66 -21.71
C GLU A 86 -7.36 -5.75 -21.47
N ASP A 87 -6.08 -5.39 -21.59
CA ASP A 87 -4.92 -6.26 -21.37
C ASP A 87 -4.32 -6.12 -19.95
N ALA A 88 -5.11 -5.64 -18.97
CA ALA A 88 -4.62 -5.40 -17.60
C ALA A 88 -3.95 -6.63 -16.97
N VAL A 89 -4.52 -7.84 -17.21
CA VAL A 89 -3.99 -9.11 -16.72
C VAL A 89 -2.65 -9.46 -17.38
N GLU A 90 -2.50 -9.19 -18.68
CA GLU A 90 -1.26 -9.46 -19.41
C GLU A 90 -0.14 -8.51 -18.98
N VAL A 91 -0.47 -7.23 -18.78
CA VAL A 91 0.49 -6.24 -18.28
C VAL A 91 0.91 -6.56 -16.85
N LEU A 92 -0.04 -6.98 -16.00
CA LEU A 92 0.24 -7.44 -14.65
C LEU A 92 1.20 -8.64 -14.63
N ASP A 93 0.89 -9.67 -15.42
CA ASP A 93 1.70 -10.88 -15.51
C ASP A 93 3.14 -10.57 -15.94
N TRP A 94 3.29 -9.78 -17.00
CA TRP A 94 4.60 -9.32 -17.48
C TRP A 94 5.35 -8.48 -16.43
N ALA A 95 4.67 -7.58 -15.72
CA ALA A 95 5.31 -6.71 -14.75
C ALA A 95 5.80 -7.46 -13.49
N LEU A 96 5.08 -8.50 -13.07
CA LEU A 96 5.47 -9.30 -11.91
C LEU A 96 6.45 -10.42 -12.27
N SER A 97 6.28 -11.07 -13.42
CA SER A 97 7.09 -12.22 -13.83
C SER A 97 8.39 -11.81 -14.52
N ASP A 98 8.34 -10.89 -15.50
CA ASP A 98 9.51 -10.52 -16.30
C ASP A 98 10.29 -9.33 -15.72
N LEU A 99 9.59 -8.37 -15.12
CA LEU A 99 10.23 -7.23 -14.45
C LEU A 99 10.49 -7.47 -12.96
N GLU A 100 9.98 -8.57 -12.41
CA GLU A 100 10.18 -9.00 -11.01
C GLU A 100 9.77 -7.94 -9.98
N LEU A 101 8.80 -7.09 -10.32
CA LEU A 101 8.23 -6.12 -9.39
C LEU A 101 7.65 -6.82 -8.16
N LYS A 102 7.76 -6.18 -7.00
CA LYS A 102 7.45 -6.80 -5.71
C LYS A 102 5.98 -6.73 -5.32
N GLY A 103 5.14 -6.07 -6.10
CA GLY A 103 3.71 -6.02 -5.83
C GLY A 103 2.95 -5.01 -6.68
N VAL A 104 1.71 -4.77 -6.29
CA VAL A 104 0.76 -3.94 -7.03
C VAL A 104 0.16 -2.88 -6.11
N LYS A 105 0.00 -1.67 -6.63
CA LYS A 105 -0.83 -0.61 -6.07
C LYS A 105 -2.07 -0.44 -6.93
N MET A 106 -3.23 -0.30 -6.30
CA MET A 106 -4.46 0.05 -7.02
C MET A 106 -5.21 1.16 -6.28
N ILE A 107 -5.75 2.11 -7.04
CA ILE A 107 -6.57 3.20 -6.52
C ILE A 107 -7.93 3.15 -7.23
N PRO A 108 -9.03 2.83 -6.53
CA PRO A 108 -10.37 2.83 -7.12
C PRO A 108 -10.78 4.19 -7.66
N TYR A 109 -11.12 4.22 -8.95
CA TYR A 109 -11.69 5.40 -9.59
C TYR A 109 -12.58 4.98 -10.77
N ARG A 110 -13.90 5.13 -10.62
CA ARG A 110 -14.92 4.64 -11.57
C ARG A 110 -14.95 3.11 -11.73
N TRP A 111 -14.57 2.40 -10.68
CA TRP A 111 -14.73 0.96 -10.51
C TRP A 111 -14.79 0.65 -9.02
N TYR A 112 -15.52 -0.40 -8.64
CA TYR A 112 -15.56 -0.90 -7.27
C TYR A 112 -14.69 -2.14 -7.13
N PRO A 113 -14.11 -2.39 -5.94
CA PRO A 113 -13.33 -3.60 -5.69
C PRO A 113 -14.06 -4.91 -5.99
N TYR A 114 -15.40 -4.94 -5.96
CA TYR A 114 -16.22 -6.12 -6.23
C TYR A 114 -16.70 -6.26 -7.69
N ASP A 115 -16.30 -5.35 -8.59
CA ASP A 115 -16.67 -5.44 -9.99
C ASP A 115 -16.10 -6.71 -10.63
N GLU A 116 -16.87 -7.39 -11.48
CA GLU A 116 -16.50 -8.68 -12.07
C GLU A 116 -15.15 -8.65 -12.81
N LYS A 117 -14.84 -7.52 -13.46
CA LYS A 117 -13.57 -7.34 -14.17
C LYS A 117 -12.35 -7.44 -13.25
N LEU A 118 -12.49 -7.03 -11.98
CA LEU A 118 -11.41 -7.05 -11.01
C LEU A 118 -11.12 -8.47 -10.50
N LEU A 119 -12.10 -9.38 -10.56
CA LEU A 119 -11.94 -10.75 -10.05
C LEU A 119 -10.78 -11.48 -10.76
N LYS A 120 -10.70 -11.39 -12.10
CA LYS A 120 -9.60 -12.00 -12.88
C LYS A 120 -8.23 -11.39 -12.55
N ILE A 121 -8.21 -10.12 -12.17
CA ILE A 121 -6.98 -9.45 -11.74
C ILE A 121 -6.56 -10.03 -10.39
N TYR A 122 -7.48 -10.16 -9.42
CA TYR A 122 -7.17 -10.75 -8.13
C TYR A 122 -6.73 -12.21 -8.23
N GLU A 123 -7.36 -13.01 -9.10
CA GLU A 123 -6.95 -14.38 -9.40
C GLU A 123 -5.50 -14.43 -9.89
N LYS A 124 -5.14 -13.58 -10.85
CA LYS A 124 -3.77 -13.52 -11.37
C LYS A 124 -2.77 -13.06 -10.32
N ILE A 125 -3.09 -12.05 -9.50
CA ILE A 125 -2.19 -11.60 -8.43
C ILE A 125 -2.00 -12.71 -7.39
N GLU A 126 -3.07 -13.41 -7.02
CA GLU A 126 -3.01 -14.54 -6.08
C GLU A 126 -2.15 -15.68 -6.62
N GLU A 127 -2.30 -16.03 -7.90
CA GLU A 127 -1.51 -17.04 -8.61
C GLU A 127 -0.01 -16.72 -8.57
N LEU A 128 0.33 -15.44 -8.81
CA LEU A 128 1.71 -14.95 -8.79
C LEU A 128 2.27 -14.73 -7.38
N GLY A 129 1.43 -14.86 -6.34
CA GLY A 129 1.81 -14.70 -4.94
C GLY A 129 2.26 -13.28 -4.56
N ALA A 130 1.89 -12.28 -5.37
CA ALA A 130 2.30 -10.90 -5.15
C ALA A 130 1.34 -10.17 -4.19
N PRO A 131 1.85 -9.31 -3.30
CA PRO A 131 1.03 -8.48 -2.43
C PRO A 131 0.40 -7.28 -3.16
N VAL A 132 -0.73 -6.79 -2.63
CA VAL A 132 -1.43 -5.61 -3.16
C VAL A 132 -1.69 -4.57 -2.09
N ILE A 133 -1.36 -3.31 -2.36
CA ILE A 133 -1.81 -2.18 -1.56
C ILE A 133 -2.94 -1.48 -2.30
N PHE A 134 -4.07 -1.30 -1.63
CA PHE A 134 -5.20 -0.56 -2.16
C PHE A 134 -5.31 0.79 -1.48
N HIS A 135 -5.61 1.83 -2.26
CA HIS A 135 -6.15 3.05 -1.67
C HIS A 135 -7.50 2.74 -1.01
N SER A 136 -7.67 3.20 0.22
CA SER A 136 -8.95 3.17 0.91
C SER A 136 -9.09 4.42 1.78
N GLY A 137 -10.31 4.92 1.92
CA GLY A 137 -10.56 6.22 2.55
C GLY A 137 -10.76 7.35 1.55
N ILE A 138 -10.95 8.57 2.08
CA ILE A 138 -11.10 9.79 1.29
C ILE A 138 -9.82 10.01 0.49
N LEU A 139 -10.01 10.28 -0.80
CA LEU A 139 -8.95 10.46 -1.76
C LEU A 139 -8.86 11.93 -2.15
N PHE A 140 -7.75 12.58 -1.81
CA PHE A 140 -7.45 13.97 -2.17
C PHE A 140 -6.85 14.06 -3.58
N GLY A 141 -7.48 13.35 -4.51
CA GLY A 141 -7.09 13.25 -5.90
C GLY A 141 -8.25 12.72 -6.72
N PHE A 142 -8.14 12.90 -8.04
CA PHE A 142 -9.24 12.61 -8.98
C PHE A 142 -10.50 13.45 -8.69
N GLU A 143 -11.56 13.22 -9.48
CA GLU A 143 -12.85 13.90 -9.36
C GLU A 143 -13.72 13.20 -8.28
N ASP A 144 -14.94 12.75 -8.59
CA ASP A 144 -15.78 11.94 -7.70
C ASP A 144 -15.16 10.53 -7.53
N SER A 145 -14.25 10.38 -6.57
CA SER A 145 -13.40 9.20 -6.40
C SER A 145 -13.60 8.46 -5.08
N SER A 146 -13.86 9.20 -4.01
CA SER A 146 -13.90 8.64 -2.65
C SER A 146 -14.99 7.58 -2.45
N ARG A 147 -16.11 7.65 -3.20
CA ARG A 147 -17.20 6.67 -3.12
C ARG A 147 -16.78 5.24 -3.46
N TYR A 148 -15.72 5.08 -4.27
CA TYR A 148 -15.18 3.78 -4.66
C TYR A 148 -14.22 3.20 -3.61
N CYS A 149 -13.73 4.03 -2.69
CA CYS A 149 -12.62 3.73 -1.79
C CYS A 149 -13.06 3.28 -0.38
N ARG A 150 -14.36 3.11 -0.15
CA ARG A 150 -14.91 2.67 1.14
C ARG A 150 -14.45 1.22 1.47
N PRO A 151 -13.94 0.95 2.69
CA PRO A 151 -13.27 -0.32 2.98
C PRO A 151 -14.18 -1.54 2.83
N VAL A 152 -15.46 -1.46 3.19
CA VAL A 152 -16.39 -2.61 3.08
C VAL A 152 -16.45 -3.21 1.67
N ASN A 153 -16.18 -2.43 0.62
CA ASN A 153 -16.19 -2.92 -0.76
C ASN A 153 -15.14 -4.03 -1.00
N TYR A 154 -14.08 -4.09 -0.19
CA TYR A 154 -13.02 -5.10 -0.30
C TYR A 154 -13.38 -6.45 0.36
N GLU A 155 -14.55 -6.62 0.99
CA GLU A 155 -14.96 -7.92 1.57
C GLU A 155 -14.99 -9.05 0.52
N VAL A 156 -15.20 -8.70 -0.76
CA VAL A 156 -15.11 -9.63 -1.90
C VAL A 156 -13.79 -10.42 -1.94
N LEU A 157 -12.69 -9.86 -1.40
CA LEU A 157 -11.38 -10.51 -1.39
C LEU A 157 -11.32 -11.78 -0.52
N ILE A 158 -12.35 -12.06 0.28
CA ILE A 158 -12.52 -13.36 0.96
C ILE A 158 -12.51 -14.54 -0.03
N LYS A 159 -12.91 -14.32 -1.29
CA LYS A 159 -12.86 -15.32 -2.36
C LYS A 159 -11.44 -15.71 -2.78
N PHE A 160 -10.44 -14.90 -2.43
CA PHE A 160 -9.03 -15.08 -2.78
C PHE A 160 -8.21 -15.26 -1.48
N PRO A 161 -8.27 -16.45 -0.83
CA PRO A 161 -7.74 -16.65 0.51
C PRO A 161 -6.20 -16.59 0.63
N LYS A 162 -5.47 -16.68 -0.48
CA LYS A 162 -3.99 -16.59 -0.53
C LYS A 162 -3.52 -15.19 -0.94
N LEU A 163 -4.40 -14.34 -1.48
CA LEU A 163 -4.08 -12.96 -1.85
C LEU A 163 -3.79 -12.09 -0.62
N LYS A 164 -2.51 -11.77 -0.39
CA LYS A 164 -2.10 -10.79 0.62
C LYS A 164 -2.43 -9.38 0.14
N PHE A 165 -3.16 -8.61 0.94
CA PHE A 165 -3.46 -7.23 0.61
C PHE A 165 -3.44 -6.30 1.83
N ALA A 166 -3.28 -5.00 1.58
CA ALA A 166 -3.40 -3.96 2.60
C ALA A 166 -4.34 -2.84 2.16
N LEU A 167 -5.08 -2.28 3.11
CA LEU A 167 -5.84 -1.04 2.92
C LEU A 167 -5.04 0.14 3.49
N ALA A 168 -4.75 1.13 2.65
CA ALA A 168 -4.02 2.33 3.01
C ALA A 168 -4.86 3.29 3.85
N HIS A 169 -4.18 4.26 4.47
CA HIS A 169 -4.74 5.39 5.21
C HIS A 169 -5.62 5.02 6.41
N VAL A 170 -5.55 3.74 6.85
CA VAL A 170 -6.52 3.12 7.77
C VAL A 170 -7.97 3.41 7.33
N SER A 171 -8.16 3.59 6.02
CA SER A 171 -9.44 3.93 5.38
C SER A 171 -10.15 5.18 5.92
N TRP A 172 -9.43 6.19 6.43
CA TRP A 172 -10.06 7.41 6.98
C TRP A 172 -11.09 8.05 6.03
N PRO A 173 -12.30 8.43 6.50
CA PRO A 173 -12.77 8.46 7.88
C PRO A 173 -13.42 7.15 8.36
N TRP A 174 -13.52 6.14 7.51
CA TRP A 174 -14.11 4.84 7.84
C TRP A 174 -13.16 3.94 8.65
N VAL A 175 -12.45 4.51 9.63
CA VAL A 175 -11.46 3.81 10.46
C VAL A 175 -12.08 2.61 11.18
N ASP A 176 -13.24 2.81 11.80
CA ASP A 176 -13.94 1.74 12.52
C ASP A 176 -14.42 0.63 11.57
N GLU A 177 -14.82 0.99 10.33
CA GLU A 177 -15.20 0.01 9.30
C GLU A 177 -13.98 -0.78 8.80
N CYS A 178 -12.82 -0.15 8.62
CA CYS A 178 -11.57 -0.82 8.28
C CYS A 178 -11.18 -1.85 9.35
N ILE A 179 -11.24 -1.47 10.63
CA ILE A 179 -10.91 -2.34 11.75
C ILE A 179 -11.91 -3.51 11.84
N ALA A 180 -13.21 -3.23 11.67
CA ALA A 180 -14.24 -4.27 11.65
C ALA A 180 -14.05 -5.24 10.48
N LEU A 181 -13.73 -4.74 9.30
CA LEU A 181 -13.43 -5.56 8.12
C LEU A 181 -12.19 -6.41 8.34
N TRP A 182 -11.12 -5.86 8.91
CA TRP A 182 -9.96 -6.65 9.31
C TRP A 182 -10.34 -7.79 10.26
N GLY A 183 -11.22 -7.53 11.23
CA GLY A 183 -11.80 -8.55 12.11
C GLY A 183 -12.59 -9.63 11.38
N ARG A 184 -13.35 -9.25 10.36
CA ARG A 184 -14.10 -10.17 9.48
C ARG A 184 -13.15 -11.10 8.71
N PHE A 185 -12.04 -10.59 8.19
CA PHE A 185 -11.00 -11.41 7.55
C PHE A 185 -10.26 -12.29 8.57
N ARG A 186 -9.93 -11.77 9.77
CA ARG A 186 -9.34 -12.55 10.86
C ARG A 186 -10.22 -13.74 11.22
N HIS A 187 -11.53 -13.53 11.36
CA HIS A 187 -12.47 -14.59 11.65
C HIS A 187 -12.55 -15.64 10.53
N ALA A 188 -12.56 -15.22 9.26
CA ALA A 188 -12.50 -16.16 8.13
C ALA A 188 -11.22 -17.00 8.12
N ALA A 189 -10.07 -16.37 8.37
CA ALA A 189 -8.78 -17.04 8.42
C ALA A 189 -8.71 -18.09 9.54
N GLN A 190 -9.19 -17.75 10.74
CA GLN A 190 -9.27 -18.65 11.89
C GLN A 190 -10.17 -19.87 11.60
N ARG A 191 -11.36 -19.65 11.05
CA ARG A 191 -12.28 -20.74 10.70
C ARG A 191 -11.72 -21.71 9.66
N ALA A 192 -10.91 -21.20 8.74
CA ALA A 192 -10.30 -21.99 7.67
C ALA A 192 -8.91 -22.54 8.04
N GLY A 193 -8.37 -22.21 9.22
CA GLY A 193 -7.03 -22.66 9.64
C GLY A 193 -5.90 -22.12 8.77
N ARG A 194 -6.01 -20.87 8.28
CA ARG A 194 -5.03 -20.23 7.38
C ARG A 194 -4.48 -18.94 7.95
N GLU A 195 -3.40 -18.45 7.36
CA GLU A 195 -2.87 -17.11 7.65
C GLU A 195 -3.90 -16.03 7.25
N LEU A 196 -3.95 -14.95 8.03
CA LEU A 196 -4.75 -13.79 7.70
C LEU A 196 -4.14 -13.04 6.52
N GLN A 197 -4.95 -12.81 5.50
CA GLN A 197 -4.53 -12.20 4.26
C GLN A 197 -4.54 -10.66 4.27
N MET A 198 -5.23 -10.03 5.24
CA MET A 198 -5.44 -8.58 5.29
C MET A 198 -4.47 -7.90 6.27
N PHE A 199 -3.71 -6.95 5.74
CA PHE A 199 -2.87 -6.00 6.47
C PHE A 199 -3.51 -4.60 6.45
N ILE A 200 -3.00 -3.70 7.27
CA ILE A 200 -3.42 -2.31 7.34
C ILE A 200 -2.18 -1.46 7.14
N ASP A 201 -2.20 -0.62 6.12
CA ASP A 201 -1.17 0.38 5.89
C ASP A 201 -1.59 1.67 6.65
N ALA A 202 -0.76 2.03 7.64
CA ALA A 202 -1.01 3.13 8.56
C ALA A 202 -0.53 4.49 8.05
N THR A 203 -0.21 4.57 6.76
CA THR A 203 0.09 5.85 6.12
C THR A 203 -0.94 6.93 6.52
N PRO A 204 -0.55 8.19 6.70
CA PRO A 204 -1.48 9.21 7.16
C PRO A 204 -2.67 9.39 6.20
N GLY A 205 -3.87 9.33 6.76
CA GLY A 205 -5.09 9.89 6.15
C GLY A 205 -5.91 10.69 7.17
N THR A 206 -5.80 10.32 8.44
CA THR A 206 -6.38 11.05 9.56
C THR A 206 -5.64 12.38 9.82
N PRO A 207 -6.35 13.45 10.24
CA PRO A 207 -5.73 14.59 10.89
C PRO A 207 -4.79 14.17 12.03
N PRO A 208 -3.66 14.88 12.27
CA PRO A 208 -2.66 14.49 13.27
C PRO A 208 -3.22 14.21 14.67
N VAL A 209 -4.21 15.00 15.09
CA VAL A 209 -4.90 14.85 16.39
C VAL A 209 -5.65 13.51 16.54
N TYR A 210 -6.14 12.92 15.45
CA TYR A 210 -6.89 11.64 15.49
C TYR A 210 -5.98 10.41 15.36
N ARG A 211 -4.68 10.62 15.10
CA ARG A 211 -3.74 9.52 14.84
C ARG A 211 -3.52 8.66 16.09
N GLY A 212 -3.40 9.28 17.26
CA GLY A 212 -3.30 8.58 18.55
C GLY A 212 -4.53 7.74 18.87
N GLU A 213 -5.73 8.24 18.56
CA GLU A 213 -6.98 7.47 18.69
C GLU A 213 -7.04 6.30 17.72
N THR A 214 -6.63 6.51 16.48
CA THR A 214 -6.57 5.48 15.45
C THR A 214 -5.68 4.32 15.89
N PHE A 215 -4.46 4.60 16.36
CA PHE A 215 -3.58 3.55 16.91
C PHE A 215 -4.18 2.88 18.13
N ARG A 216 -4.77 3.62 19.06
CA ARG A 216 -5.45 3.03 20.23
C ARG A 216 -6.51 2.01 19.83
N LYS A 217 -7.35 2.34 18.84
CA LYS A 217 -8.39 1.44 18.32
C LYS A 217 -7.79 0.19 17.67
N LEU A 218 -6.77 0.35 16.81
CA LEU A 218 -6.07 -0.76 16.16
C LEU A 218 -5.47 -1.74 17.20
N MET A 219 -4.79 -1.21 18.22
CA MET A 219 -4.16 -2.02 19.26
C MET A 219 -5.22 -2.70 20.15
N ALA A 220 -6.27 -1.99 20.54
CA ALA A 220 -7.37 -2.55 21.33
C ALA A 220 -8.09 -3.69 20.60
N TYR A 221 -8.17 -3.64 19.27
CA TYR A 221 -8.78 -4.70 18.46
C TYR A 221 -7.84 -5.89 18.20
N GLY A 222 -6.56 -5.77 18.58
CA GLY A 222 -5.55 -6.83 18.44
C GLY A 222 -4.90 -6.88 17.05
N ALA A 223 -4.84 -5.77 16.33
CA ALA A 223 -4.31 -5.70 14.96
C ALA A 223 -2.78 -5.49 14.88
N GLN A 224 -2.07 -5.37 16.01
CA GLN A 224 -0.66 -4.95 16.07
C GLN A 224 0.31 -5.73 15.15
N ASP A 225 0.01 -7.00 14.89
CA ASP A 225 0.84 -7.84 14.03
C ASP A 225 0.58 -7.60 12.53
N TYR A 226 -0.40 -6.79 12.15
CA TYR A 226 -0.83 -6.59 10.75
C TYR A 226 -0.90 -5.11 10.35
N VAL A 227 -0.47 -4.20 11.22
CA VAL A 227 -0.37 -2.75 10.92
C VAL A 227 1.05 -2.42 10.48
N MET A 228 1.20 -1.69 9.37
CA MET A 228 2.46 -1.37 8.72
C MET A 228 2.73 0.13 8.72
N PHE A 229 3.97 0.53 8.99
CA PHE A 229 4.42 1.90 8.79
C PHE A 229 4.41 2.28 7.30
N GLY A 230 3.81 3.43 7.00
CA GLY A 230 3.80 4.06 5.69
C GLY A 230 3.76 5.58 5.88
N SER A 231 4.24 6.35 4.90
CA SER A 231 4.30 7.82 5.03
C SER A 231 3.49 8.62 4.03
N ASP A 232 3.17 8.06 2.86
CA ASP A 232 2.61 8.80 1.71
C ASP A 232 3.58 9.84 1.14
N SER A 233 4.89 9.66 1.33
CA SER A 233 5.90 10.59 0.83
C SER A 233 6.13 10.41 -0.67
N THR A 234 6.69 11.44 -1.31
CA THR A 234 7.27 11.34 -2.64
C THR A 234 8.74 10.95 -2.52
N ALA A 235 9.24 10.07 -3.40
CA ALA A 235 10.59 9.53 -3.30
C ALA A 235 11.72 10.59 -3.36
N GLY A 236 11.49 11.74 -4.01
CA GLY A 236 12.45 12.84 -4.06
C GLY A 236 12.64 13.62 -2.74
N SER A 237 11.85 13.37 -1.70
CA SER A 237 12.07 13.94 -0.36
C SER A 237 11.40 13.09 0.72
N LEU A 238 12.21 12.55 1.64
CA LEU A 238 11.72 11.69 2.72
C LEU A 238 11.58 12.40 4.07
N ASP A 239 11.63 13.75 4.07
CA ASP A 239 11.36 14.58 5.25
C ASP A 239 9.99 14.27 5.87
N HIS A 240 8.98 14.05 5.01
CA HIS A 240 7.64 13.70 5.48
C HIS A 240 7.63 12.32 6.17
N SER A 241 8.28 11.32 5.57
CA SER A 241 8.46 9.99 6.17
C SER A 241 9.13 10.06 7.53
N ALA A 242 10.24 10.78 7.64
CA ALA A 242 10.94 10.97 8.92
C ALA A 242 10.06 11.63 9.98
N ARG A 243 9.21 12.59 9.59
CA ARG A 243 8.25 13.25 10.49
C ARG A 243 7.17 12.29 10.98
N ILE A 244 6.58 11.49 10.09
CA ILE A 244 5.54 10.51 10.46
C ILE A 244 6.14 9.40 11.33
N LEU A 245 7.31 8.89 10.96
CA LEU A 245 8.06 7.90 11.74
C LEU A 245 8.24 8.37 13.20
N ARG A 246 8.76 9.58 13.41
CA ARG A 246 8.93 10.14 14.76
C ARG A 246 7.61 10.30 15.51
N ALA A 247 6.55 10.75 14.83
CA ALA A 247 5.24 10.91 15.43
C ALA A 247 4.64 9.56 15.87
N ASP A 248 4.73 8.55 15.01
CA ASP A 248 4.18 7.22 15.27
C ASP A 248 4.93 6.50 16.37
N VAL A 249 6.26 6.57 16.37
CA VAL A 249 7.08 6.01 17.44
C VAL A 249 6.72 6.67 18.78
N ARG A 250 6.57 8.00 18.84
CA ARG A 250 6.13 8.69 20.04
C ARG A 250 4.75 8.22 20.51
N ILE A 251 3.78 8.12 19.59
CA ILE A 251 2.43 7.65 19.93
C ILE A 251 2.47 6.21 20.46
N LEU A 252 3.09 5.30 19.73
CA LEU A 252 3.11 3.87 20.07
C LEU A 252 3.88 3.62 21.37
N ARG A 253 5.07 4.21 21.50
CA ARG A 253 5.96 3.97 22.64
C ARG A 253 5.58 4.80 23.86
N ASP A 254 5.46 6.11 23.70
CA ASP A 254 5.41 7.04 24.82
C ASP A 254 3.96 7.30 25.27
N GLU A 255 3.00 7.39 24.33
CA GLU A 255 1.60 7.67 24.65
C GLU A 255 0.78 6.40 24.94
N LEU A 256 1.01 5.33 24.16
CA LEU A 256 0.28 4.05 24.30
C LEU A 256 1.05 2.99 25.10
N GLY A 257 2.34 3.20 25.40
CA GLY A 257 3.14 2.26 26.19
C GLY A 257 3.34 0.89 25.52
N MET A 258 3.32 0.83 24.19
CA MET A 258 3.47 -0.44 23.47
C MET A 258 4.86 -1.04 23.68
N PRO A 259 4.97 -2.36 23.88
CA PRO A 259 6.27 -3.02 24.00
C PRO A 259 7.13 -2.78 22.75
N GLU A 260 8.45 -2.72 22.93
CA GLU A 260 9.40 -2.49 21.84
C GLU A 260 9.24 -3.52 20.70
N GLY A 261 8.85 -4.77 21.00
CA GLY A 261 8.53 -5.78 19.99
C GLY A 261 7.38 -5.39 19.06
N VAL A 262 6.36 -4.68 19.57
CA VAL A 262 5.24 -4.17 18.76
C VAL A 262 5.70 -3.00 17.87
N VAL A 263 6.52 -2.09 18.42
CA VAL A 263 7.09 -0.98 17.66
C VAL A 263 7.94 -1.50 16.49
N ARG A 264 8.81 -2.49 16.73
CA ARG A 264 9.62 -3.11 15.66
C ARG A 264 8.79 -3.80 14.59
N LYS A 265 7.68 -4.44 14.98
CA LYS A 265 6.73 -5.03 14.05
C LYS A 265 6.11 -3.98 13.12
N TYR A 266 5.60 -2.92 13.71
CA TYR A 266 5.04 -1.78 12.99
C TYR A 266 6.05 -1.15 12.01
N LEU A 267 7.28 -0.90 12.47
CA LEU A 267 8.30 -0.19 11.70
C LEU A 267 8.87 -0.96 10.51
N GLY A 268 8.75 -2.29 10.46
CA GLY A 268 9.26 -3.02 9.30
C GLY A 268 9.03 -4.53 9.27
N LEU A 269 8.94 -5.23 10.42
CA LEU A 269 8.77 -6.69 10.37
C LEU A 269 7.41 -7.09 9.76
N ASN A 270 6.37 -6.31 9.99
CA ASN A 270 5.06 -6.56 9.37
C ASN A 270 5.13 -6.32 7.85
N VAL A 271 5.86 -5.31 7.39
CA VAL A 271 6.09 -5.04 5.95
C VAL A 271 6.90 -6.16 5.31
N ALA A 272 7.97 -6.62 5.97
CA ALA A 272 8.76 -7.75 5.50
C ALA A 272 7.89 -9.02 5.33
N ARG A 273 7.02 -9.33 6.30
CA ARG A 273 6.08 -10.46 6.21
C ARG A 273 5.04 -10.29 5.10
N PHE A 274 4.55 -9.06 4.90
CA PHE A 274 3.63 -8.72 3.82
C PHE A 274 4.27 -8.98 2.45
N LEU A 275 5.53 -8.57 2.28
CA LEU A 275 6.33 -8.78 1.07
C LEU A 275 6.88 -10.20 0.91
N GLY A 276 6.75 -11.06 1.93
CA GLY A 276 7.34 -12.41 1.91
C GLY A 276 8.87 -12.45 2.06
N LEU A 277 9.47 -11.37 2.56
CA LEU A 277 10.90 -11.29 2.87
C LEU A 277 11.17 -12.07 4.16
N ARG A 278 12.29 -12.81 4.20
CA ARG A 278 12.75 -13.60 5.36
C ARG A 278 13.67 -12.79 6.26
#